data_AF-A0A2D9MHT0-F1
#
_entry.id   AF-A0A2D9MHT0-F1
#
_cell.length_a   1.000
_cell.length_b   1.000
_cell.length_c   1.000
_cell.angle_alpha   90.00
_cell.angle_beta   90.00
_cell.angle_gamma   90.00
#
_symmetry.space_group_name_H-M   'P 1'
#
loop_
_entity.id
_entity.type
_entity.pdbx_description
1 polymer ?
#
loop_
_entity_poly.entity_id
_entity_poly.type
_entity_poly.pdbx_seq_one_letter_code
_entity_poly.pdbx_strand_id
1 'polypeptide(L)'
;READINIEFQSNSYFADASMKLAFRFKAAADAYNTDFPATVGPHMTNTDSTPFMNEVPSISLRENERGAQTGAGWNPTWHTPLDVWTTFNDDDFRLGLNAAQTTLSAIADLTGATIKD
;
A
#
# COMPACT_ATOMS: atom_id res chain seq x y z
N ARG A 1 -18.44 -1.35 2.64
CA ARG A 1 -17.23 -2.17 2.87
C ARG A 1 -16.20 -1.25 3.50
N GLU A 2 -15.41 -1.73 4.45
CA GLU A 2 -14.31 -0.94 5.00
C GLU A 2 -13.21 -0.89 3.94
N ALA A 3 -12.76 0.31 3.57
CA ALA A 3 -11.68 0.53 2.62
C ALA A 3 -10.43 0.94 3.38
N ASP A 4 -9.30 0.31 3.04
CA ASP A 4 -8.03 0.52 3.72
C ASP A 4 -6.85 0.44 2.74
N ILE A 5 -5.72 1.03 3.15
CA ILE A 5 -4.45 0.90 2.44
C ILE A 5 -3.75 -0.36 2.93
N ASN A 6 -3.57 -1.31 2.04
CA ASN A 6 -2.88 -2.57 2.30
C ASN A 6 -1.38 -2.39 2.08
N ILE A 7 -0.60 -2.56 3.15
CA ILE A 7 0.86 -2.54 3.17
C ILE A 7 1.35 -3.98 3.33
N GLU A 8 1.82 -4.57 2.23
CA GLU A 8 2.18 -5.98 2.18
C GLU A 8 3.68 -6.20 2.11
N PHE A 9 4.19 -7.15 2.89
CA PHE A 9 5.53 -7.75 2.71
C PHE A 9 5.39 -9.23 2.36
N GLN A 10 6.46 -9.87 1.89
CA GLN A 10 6.46 -11.31 1.61
C GLN A 10 7.13 -12.08 2.75
N SER A 11 6.36 -12.86 3.51
CA SER A 11 6.86 -13.66 4.64
C SER A 11 7.89 -14.73 4.26
N ASN A 12 7.86 -15.21 3.01
CA ASN A 12 8.81 -16.21 2.51
C ASN A 12 10.06 -15.60 1.86
N SER A 13 10.26 -14.28 1.96
CA SER A 13 11.45 -13.61 1.40
C SER A 13 12.65 -13.67 2.34
N TYR A 14 13.87 -13.57 1.79
CA TYR A 14 15.11 -13.53 2.58
C TYR A 14 15.15 -12.35 3.56
N PHE A 15 14.46 -11.26 3.23
CA PHE A 15 14.37 -10.06 4.05
C PHE A 15 13.01 -9.90 4.74
N ALA A 16 12.29 -11.01 5.03
CA ALA A 16 10.94 -10.95 5.61
C ALA A 16 10.86 -10.10 6.90
N ASP A 17 11.75 -10.31 7.86
CA ASP A 17 11.78 -9.54 9.12
C ASP A 17 12.03 -8.05 8.90
N ALA A 18 12.96 -7.71 8.01
CA ALA A 18 13.29 -6.33 7.70
C ALA A 18 12.15 -5.65 6.92
N SER A 19 11.51 -6.39 6.02
CA SER A 19 10.35 -5.92 5.25
C SER A 19 9.12 -5.72 6.14
N MET A 20 8.90 -6.60 7.13
CA MET A 20 7.86 -6.41 8.14
C MET A 20 8.10 -5.13 8.96
N LYS A 21 9.34 -4.87 9.39
CA LYS A 21 9.68 -3.62 10.10
C LYS A 21 9.43 -2.39 9.23
N LEU A 22 9.79 -2.46 7.94
CA LEU A 22 9.49 -1.40 6.98
C LEU A 22 7.98 -1.19 6.83
N ALA A 23 7.19 -2.26 6.72
CA ALA A 23 5.73 -2.19 6.63
C ALA A 23 5.12 -1.51 7.86
N PHE A 24 5.56 -1.88 9.08
CA PHE A 24 5.10 -1.22 10.30
C PHE A 24 5.55 0.24 10.44
N ARG A 25 6.67 0.62 9.82
CA ARG A 25 7.07 2.03 9.74
C ARG A 25 6.08 2.84 8.88
N PHE A 26 5.66 2.28 7.74
CA PHE A 26 4.62 2.89 6.90
C PHE A 26 3.26 2.93 7.60
N LYS A 27 2.90 1.88 8.35
CA LYS A 27 1.69 1.86 9.17
C LYS A 27 1.69 2.96 10.24
N ALA A 28 2.80 3.15 10.94
CA ALA A 28 2.92 4.22 11.93
C ALA A 28 2.77 5.62 11.30
N ALA A 29 3.32 5.82 10.10
CA ALA A 29 3.14 7.07 9.35
C ALA A 29 1.69 7.26 8.90
N ALA A 30 1.04 6.21 8.39
CA ALA A 30 -0.38 6.23 8.07
C ALA A 30 -1.24 6.61 9.29
N ASP A 31 -0.98 6.01 10.45
CA ASP A 31 -1.73 6.30 11.69
C ASP A 31 -1.55 7.75 12.16
N ALA A 32 -0.41 8.37 11.85
CA ALA A 32 -0.14 9.76 12.21
C ALA A 32 -0.70 10.78 11.21
N TYR A 33 -0.75 10.45 9.92
CA TYR A 33 -0.91 11.44 8.85
C TYR A 33 -2.03 11.16 7.85
N ASN A 34 -2.59 9.94 7.77
CA ASN A 34 -3.70 9.68 6.85
C ASN A 34 -4.95 10.44 7.28
N THR A 35 -5.67 10.97 6.30
CA THR A 35 -6.89 11.77 6.55
C THR A 35 -8.17 10.98 6.44
N ASP A 36 -8.23 9.99 5.53
CA ASP A 36 -9.50 9.41 5.11
C ASP A 36 -9.57 7.89 5.33
N PHE A 37 -8.48 7.17 5.07
CA PHE A 37 -8.47 5.71 5.11
C PHE A 37 -7.35 5.16 6.01
N PRO A 38 -7.66 4.17 6.89
CA PRO A 38 -6.64 3.50 7.68
C PRO A 38 -5.72 2.68 6.77
N ALA A 39 -4.57 2.27 7.31
CA ALA A 39 -3.70 1.29 6.68
C ALA A 39 -3.64 0.00 7.49
N THR A 40 -3.40 -1.12 6.81
CA THR A 40 -3.29 -2.46 7.40
C THR A 40 -2.02 -3.14 6.89
N VAL A 41 -1.38 -3.95 7.73
CA VAL A 41 -0.14 -4.67 7.38
C VAL A 41 -0.44 -6.14 7.18
N GLY A 42 0.04 -6.71 6.07
CA GLY A 42 -0.15 -8.12 5.72
C GLY A 42 1.14 -8.81 5.23
N PRO A 43 1.31 -10.13 5.47
CA PRO A 43 2.48 -10.89 5.02
C PRO A 43 2.32 -11.56 3.64
N HIS A 44 1.35 -11.12 2.82
CA HIS A 44 0.86 -11.84 1.65
C HIS A 44 1.25 -11.21 0.30
N MET A 45 2.30 -10.39 0.27
CA MET A 45 2.71 -9.67 -0.95
C MET A 45 2.88 -10.60 -2.15
N THR A 46 1.98 -10.51 -3.12
CA THR A 46 1.92 -11.40 -4.29
C THR A 46 1.45 -10.67 -5.56
N ASN A 47 1.96 -11.09 -6.71
CA ASN A 47 1.74 -10.47 -8.03
C ASN A 47 1.93 -8.94 -7.97
N THR A 48 3.14 -8.54 -7.56
CA THR A 48 3.54 -7.15 -7.34
C THR A 48 4.88 -6.90 -8.02
N ASP A 49 5.15 -5.66 -8.41
CA ASP A 49 6.46 -5.28 -8.95
C ASP A 49 7.59 -5.34 -7.91
N SER A 50 7.26 -5.51 -6.62
CA SER A 50 8.22 -5.71 -5.53
C SER A 50 8.78 -7.14 -5.49
N THR A 51 8.20 -8.11 -6.22
CA THR A 51 8.61 -9.53 -6.18
C THR A 51 10.06 -9.76 -6.62
N PRO A 52 10.59 -9.12 -7.68
CA PRO A 52 12.01 -9.25 -8.04
C PRO A 52 12.98 -8.69 -6.99
N PHE A 53 12.52 -7.80 -6.10
CA PHE A 53 13.36 -7.12 -5.11
C PHE A 53 13.35 -7.77 -3.73
N MET A 54 12.31 -8.56 -3.41
CA MET A 54 12.06 -9.05 -2.05
C MET A 54 13.20 -9.89 -1.45
N ASN A 55 14.02 -10.50 -2.29
CA ASN A 55 15.19 -11.30 -1.87
C ASN A 55 16.53 -10.57 -2.03
N GLU A 56 16.51 -9.34 -2.55
CA GLU A 56 17.70 -8.49 -2.74
C GLU A 56 17.77 -7.38 -1.70
N VAL A 57 16.61 -6.81 -1.33
CA VAL A 57 16.47 -5.74 -0.35
C VAL A 57 15.13 -5.84 0.40
N PRO A 58 15.02 -5.28 1.62
CA PRO A 58 13.73 -5.14 2.30
C PRO A 58 12.73 -4.43 1.38
N SER A 59 11.62 -5.09 1.08
CA SER A 59 10.66 -4.65 0.06
C SER A 59 9.24 -4.81 0.57
N ILE A 60 8.40 -3.82 0.27
CA ILE A 60 6.97 -3.82 0.55
C ILE A 60 6.19 -3.46 -0.72
N SER A 61 4.89 -3.74 -0.73
CA SER A 61 3.97 -3.23 -1.73
C SER A 61 2.78 -2.57 -1.05
N LEU A 62 2.38 -1.40 -1.55
CA LEU A 62 1.29 -0.61 -1.00
C LEU A 62 0.17 -0.50 -2.04
N ARG A 63 -1.08 -0.72 -1.64
CA ARG A 63 -2.23 -0.81 -2.55
C ARG A 63 -3.58 -0.67 -1.84
N GLU A 64 -4.61 -0.35 -2.60
CA GLU A 64 -6.01 -0.22 -2.16
C GLU A 64 -6.68 -1.58 -1.96
N ASN A 65 -6.15 -2.65 -2.57
CA ASN A 65 -6.67 -4.00 -2.40
C ASN A 65 -5.57 -5.05 -2.32
N GLU A 66 -5.61 -5.90 -1.30
CA GLU A 66 -4.81 -7.13 -1.26
C GLU A 66 -5.09 -7.98 -2.53
N ARG A 67 -4.03 -8.45 -3.16
CA ARG A 67 -4.17 -9.21 -4.42
C ARG A 67 -4.86 -10.55 -4.22
N GLY A 68 -4.44 -11.31 -3.20
CA GLY A 68 -4.90 -12.68 -2.99
C GLY A 68 -6.35 -12.73 -2.49
N ALA A 69 -6.64 -12.02 -1.40
CA ALA A 69 -7.95 -12.08 -0.76
C ALA A 69 -8.98 -11.15 -1.41
N GLN A 70 -8.67 -9.86 -1.55
CA GLN A 70 -9.68 -8.85 -1.86
C GLN A 70 -9.97 -8.74 -3.36
N THR A 71 -8.94 -8.70 -4.20
CA THR A 71 -9.12 -8.70 -5.66
C THR A 71 -9.86 -9.96 -6.11
N GLY A 72 -9.44 -11.14 -5.62
CA GLY A 72 -10.10 -12.42 -5.90
C GLY A 72 -11.55 -12.50 -5.42
N ALA A 73 -11.90 -11.74 -4.36
CA ALA A 73 -13.28 -11.62 -3.86
C ALA A 73 -14.11 -10.54 -4.56
N GLY A 74 -13.61 -9.94 -5.65
CA GLY A 74 -14.33 -8.91 -6.42
C GLY A 74 -14.42 -7.57 -5.69
N TRP A 75 -13.39 -7.20 -4.93
CA TRP A 75 -13.31 -5.87 -4.30
C TRP A 75 -12.90 -4.77 -5.30
N ASN A 76 -12.20 -5.15 -6.37
CA ASN A 76 -11.99 -4.30 -7.54
C ASN A 76 -12.84 -4.84 -8.70
N PRO A 77 -14.06 -4.32 -8.90
CA PRO A 77 -15.00 -4.84 -9.90
C PRO A 77 -14.63 -4.48 -11.35
N THR A 78 -13.74 -3.52 -11.56
CA THR A 78 -13.30 -3.08 -12.90
C THR A 78 -12.00 -3.74 -13.34
N TRP A 79 -11.29 -4.41 -12.43
CA TRP A 79 -9.96 -4.98 -12.63
C TRP A 79 -9.83 -5.80 -13.93
N HIS A 80 -8.90 -5.39 -14.80
CA HIS A 80 -8.64 -6.03 -16.10
C HIS A 80 -9.87 -6.14 -17.02
N THR A 81 -10.78 -5.18 -16.95
CA THR A 81 -11.94 -5.08 -17.85
C THR A 81 -11.93 -3.75 -18.62
N PRO A 82 -12.68 -3.63 -19.72
CA PRO A 82 -12.88 -2.35 -20.41
C PRO A 82 -13.56 -1.26 -19.56
N LEU A 83 -14.10 -1.60 -18.39
CA LEU A 83 -14.65 -0.63 -17.43
C LEU A 83 -13.56 0.05 -16.60
N ASP A 84 -12.30 -0.41 -16.67
CA ASP A 84 -11.16 0.20 -15.99
C ASP A 84 -10.72 1.51 -16.69
N VAL A 85 -11.61 2.50 -16.65
CA VAL A 85 -11.43 3.81 -17.26
C VAL A 85 -11.86 4.90 -16.27
N TRP A 86 -11.25 6.08 -16.39
CA TRP A 86 -11.47 7.22 -15.51
C TRP A 86 -12.95 7.49 -15.18
N THR A 87 -13.84 7.42 -16.17
CA THR A 87 -15.27 7.74 -16.03
C THR A 87 -16.06 6.74 -15.18
N THR A 88 -15.48 5.58 -14.86
CA THR A 88 -16.11 4.57 -13.99
C THR A 88 -15.90 4.88 -12.52
N PHE A 89 -14.91 5.70 -12.18
CA PHE A 89 -14.52 6.02 -10.81
C PHE A 89 -15.15 7.35 -10.33
N ASN A 90 -15.31 7.47 -9.02
CA ASN A 90 -15.80 8.68 -8.37
C ASN A 90 -14.74 9.28 -7.43
N ASP A 91 -15.08 10.41 -6.80
CA ASP A 91 -14.18 11.11 -5.88
C ASP A 91 -13.65 10.24 -4.74
N ASP A 92 -14.43 9.30 -4.22
CA ASP A 92 -14.00 8.42 -3.12
C ASP A 92 -12.93 7.43 -3.58
N ASP A 93 -13.05 6.90 -4.81
CA ASP A 93 -12.03 6.04 -5.42
C ASP A 93 -10.71 6.80 -5.58
N PHE A 94 -10.78 8.07 -6.03
CA PHE A 94 -9.60 8.90 -6.16
C PHE A 94 -9.01 9.32 -4.81
N ARG A 95 -9.84 9.58 -3.80
CA ARG A 95 -9.38 9.85 -2.42
C ARG A 95 -8.61 8.67 -1.86
N LEU A 96 -9.04 7.43 -2.14
CA LEU A 96 -8.33 6.24 -1.68
C LEU A 96 -6.91 6.17 -2.26
N GLY A 97 -6.75 6.43 -3.57
CA GLY A 97 -5.42 6.53 -4.19
C GLY A 97 -4.57 7.70 -3.67
N LEU A 98 -5.19 8.85 -3.38
CA LEU A 98 -4.49 9.99 -2.76
C LEU A 98 -4.05 9.68 -1.33
N ASN A 99 -4.84 8.94 -0.56
CA ASN A 99 -4.49 8.49 0.79
C ASN A 99 -3.32 7.48 0.74
N ALA A 100 -3.26 6.62 -0.28
CA ALA A 100 -2.10 5.76 -0.54
C ALA A 100 -0.81 6.58 -0.78
N ALA A 101 -0.92 7.67 -1.55
CA ALA A 101 0.18 8.60 -1.78
C ALA A 101 0.59 9.33 -0.48
N GLN A 102 -0.37 9.72 0.36
CA GLN A 102 -0.12 10.36 1.66
C GLN A 102 0.63 9.43 2.62
N THR A 103 0.22 8.16 2.73
CA THR A 103 0.95 7.14 3.51
C THR A 103 2.39 7.00 3.01
N THR A 104 2.57 6.95 1.69
CA THR A 104 3.89 6.76 1.08
C THR A 104 4.80 7.97 1.32
N LEU A 105 4.30 9.18 1.07
CA LEU A 105 5.06 10.42 1.23
C LEU A 105 5.45 10.66 2.69
N SER A 106 4.51 10.47 3.63
CA SER A 106 4.78 10.64 5.05
C SER A 106 5.83 9.66 5.57
N ALA A 107 5.72 8.38 5.21
CA ALA A 107 6.71 7.38 5.60
C ALA A 107 8.11 7.65 5.03
N ILE A 108 8.19 8.08 3.77
CA ILE A 108 9.47 8.43 3.12
C ILE A 108 10.07 9.69 3.74
N ALA A 109 9.26 10.72 4.02
CA ALA A 109 9.71 11.93 4.69
C ALA A 109 10.32 11.59 6.07
N ASP A 110 9.63 10.75 6.84
CA ASP A 110 10.12 10.27 8.14
C ASP A 110 11.40 9.44 8.04
N LEU A 111 11.53 8.59 7.01
CA LEU A 111 12.70 7.73 6.80
C LEU A 111 13.94 8.54 6.36
N THR A 112 13.72 9.58 5.56
CA THR A 112 14.80 10.44 5.04
C THR A 112 15.16 11.57 5.99
N GLY A 113 14.37 11.78 7.06
CA GLY A 113 14.52 12.93 7.95
C GLY A 113 14.26 14.26 7.22
N ALA A 114 13.34 14.25 6.25
CA ALA A 114 13.00 15.43 5.47
C ALA A 114 12.43 16.53 6.37
N THR A 115 12.94 17.75 6.21
CA THR A 115 12.46 18.94 6.90
C THR A 115 12.12 20.04 5.89
N ILE A 116 11.15 20.88 6.26
CA ILE A 116 10.85 22.10 5.52
C ILE A 116 11.79 23.18 6.05
N LYS A 117 12.41 23.96 5.16
CA LYS A 117 13.13 25.16 5.58
C LYS A 117 12.10 26.22 5.94
N ASP A 118 12.21 26.74 7.16
CA ASP A 118 11.47 27.91 7.61
C ASP A 118 11.71 29.14 6.72
#